data_AF-A0A264Y4J8-F1
#
_entry.id   AF-A0A264Y4J8-F1
#
_cell.length_a   1.000
_cell.length_b   1.000
_cell.length_c   1.000
_cell.angle_alpha   90.00
_cell.angle_beta   90.00
_cell.angle_gamma   90.00
#
_symmetry.space_group_name_H-M   'P 1'
#
loop_
_entity.id
_entity.type
_entity.pdbx_description
1 polymer ?
#
loop_
_entity_poly.entity_id
_entity_poly.type
_entity_poly.pdbx_seq_one_letter_code
_entity_poly.pdbx_strand_id
1 'polypeptide(L)'
;MEKVNELKEALCDVRKAHRLIYSYQARMLDLVRFISAKLDLGGNLQGTKYYSNDIWKPRKDAYLNMPDGMWAWDFLYSYVFEYYLGELALDDGSNIAISIIQYSDTGYFENSGNSRVNINTFASEEESGSKLLFLIEMAPKKKDWVWDVEDIVNNKEYASINHTKTVLKKKGCVQGLYSFHIERFIDENSTLEALQEFLDFCKENDIAELEMV
;
A
#
# COMPACT_ATOMS: atom_id res chain seq x y z
N MET A 1 -39.38 16.99 -9.17
CA MET A 1 -39.53 15.55 -9.41
C MET A 1 -38.26 14.98 -10.04
N GLU A 2 -37.72 15.64 -11.07
CA GLU A 2 -36.43 15.35 -11.72
C GLU A 2 -35.24 15.29 -10.73
N LYS A 3 -34.96 16.36 -9.97
CA LYS A 3 -33.90 16.38 -8.94
C LYS A 3 -33.98 15.25 -7.89
N VAL A 4 -35.20 14.79 -7.59
CA VAL A 4 -35.40 13.67 -6.64
C VAL A 4 -35.03 12.34 -7.29
N ASN A 5 -35.27 12.20 -8.59
CA ASN A 5 -34.87 11.01 -9.34
C ASN A 5 -33.35 10.99 -9.56
N GLU A 6 -32.73 12.13 -9.93
CA GLU A 6 -31.27 12.27 -10.01
C GLU A 6 -30.58 11.89 -8.69
N LEU A 7 -31.10 12.38 -7.56
CA LEU A 7 -30.57 12.01 -6.24
C LEU A 7 -30.73 10.52 -5.95
N LYS A 8 -31.85 9.89 -6.33
CA LYS A 8 -32.06 8.46 -6.13
C LYS A 8 -31.06 7.62 -6.92
N GLU A 9 -30.74 8.03 -8.14
CA GLU A 9 -29.75 7.39 -9.00
C GLU A 9 -28.35 7.54 -8.40
N ALA A 10 -27.95 8.76 -8.02
CA ALA A 10 -26.67 8.99 -7.35
C ALA A 10 -26.52 8.14 -6.06
N LEU A 11 -27.55 8.07 -5.22
CA LEU A 11 -27.54 7.21 -4.03
C LEU A 11 -27.50 5.71 -4.36
N CYS A 12 -28.01 5.30 -5.52
CA CYS A 12 -27.86 3.94 -6.01
C CYS A 12 -26.39 3.65 -6.33
N ASP A 13 -25.71 4.57 -7.00
CA ASP A 13 -24.30 4.42 -7.33
C ASP A 13 -23.40 4.44 -6.10
N VAL A 14 -23.71 5.27 -5.09
CA VAL A 14 -23.05 5.20 -3.77
C VAL A 14 -23.16 3.79 -3.15
N ARG A 15 -24.34 3.17 -3.20
CA ARG A 15 -24.52 1.79 -2.69
C ARG A 15 -23.72 0.77 -3.50
N LYS A 16 -23.59 0.95 -4.82
CA LYS A 16 -22.74 0.09 -5.66
C LYS A 16 -21.27 0.27 -5.31
N ALA A 17 -20.81 1.52 -5.17
CA ALA A 17 -19.45 1.85 -4.81
C ALA A 17 -19.04 1.22 -3.46
N HIS A 18 -19.89 1.31 -2.43
CA HIS A 18 -19.62 0.64 -1.15
C HIS A 18 -19.41 -0.87 -1.29
N ARG A 19 -20.23 -1.56 -2.10
CA ARG A 19 -20.08 -3.00 -2.34
C ARG A 19 -18.83 -3.33 -3.14
N LEU A 20 -18.50 -2.49 -4.13
CA LEU A 20 -17.30 -2.64 -4.93
C LEU A 20 -16.04 -2.47 -4.08
N ILE A 21 -16.00 -1.42 -3.25
CA ILE A 21 -14.89 -1.17 -2.32
C ILE A 21 -14.74 -2.34 -1.35
N TYR A 22 -15.85 -2.87 -0.80
CA TYR A 22 -15.80 -4.05 0.06
C TYR A 22 -15.14 -5.24 -0.65
N SER A 23 -15.61 -5.60 -1.85
CA SER A 23 -15.05 -6.72 -2.61
C SER A 23 -13.58 -6.50 -2.96
N TYR A 24 -13.20 -5.26 -3.29
CA TYR A 24 -11.82 -4.90 -3.56
C TYR A 24 -10.93 -5.08 -2.32
N GLN A 25 -11.35 -4.60 -1.14
CA GLN A 25 -10.60 -4.79 0.10
C GLN A 25 -10.53 -6.25 0.53
N ALA A 26 -11.60 -7.03 0.35
CA ALA A 26 -11.58 -8.46 0.65
C ALA A 26 -10.51 -9.18 -0.19
N ARG A 27 -10.45 -8.90 -1.49
CA ARG A 27 -9.42 -9.46 -2.39
C ARG A 27 -8.01 -9.02 -2.01
N MET A 28 -7.82 -7.75 -1.63
CA MET A 28 -6.52 -7.25 -1.19
C MET A 28 -6.05 -7.95 0.08
N LEU A 29 -6.95 -8.18 1.04
CA LEU A 29 -6.62 -8.91 2.26
C LEU A 29 -6.25 -10.37 1.97
N ASP A 30 -7.00 -11.04 1.11
CA ASP A 30 -6.70 -12.43 0.70
C ASP A 30 -5.34 -12.51 -0.03
N LEU A 31 -5.06 -11.56 -0.93
CA LEU A 31 -3.79 -11.47 -1.65
C LEU A 31 -2.60 -11.29 -0.69
N VAL A 32 -2.67 -10.32 0.21
CA VAL A 32 -1.60 -10.04 1.17
C VAL A 32 -1.38 -11.22 2.11
N ARG A 33 -2.46 -11.90 2.54
CA ARG A 33 -2.36 -13.14 3.33
C ARG A 33 -1.71 -14.27 2.55
N PHE A 34 -2.07 -14.43 1.28
CA PHE A 34 -1.44 -15.42 0.40
C PHE A 34 0.07 -15.15 0.25
N ILE A 35 0.46 -13.91 -0.05
CA ILE A 35 1.88 -13.53 -0.18
C ILE A 35 2.62 -13.73 1.15
N SER A 36 2.06 -13.26 2.26
CA SER A 36 2.65 -13.44 3.58
C SER A 36 2.86 -14.91 3.94
N ALA A 37 1.88 -15.78 3.64
CA ALA A 37 2.02 -17.22 3.83
C ALA A 37 3.10 -17.83 2.92
N LYS A 38 3.24 -17.34 1.69
CA LYS A 38 4.27 -17.82 0.75
C LYS A 38 5.70 -17.38 1.11
N LEU A 39 5.85 -16.28 1.83
CA LEU A 39 7.17 -15.80 2.29
C LEU A 39 7.56 -16.29 3.69
N ASP A 40 6.67 -16.99 4.39
CA ASP A 40 6.87 -17.53 5.75
C ASP A 40 7.51 -16.54 6.75
N LEU A 41 7.07 -15.29 6.73
CA LEU A 41 7.68 -14.21 7.53
C LEU A 41 7.38 -14.28 9.04
N GLY A 42 6.68 -15.32 9.50
CA GLY A 42 6.40 -15.60 10.92
C GLY A 42 5.61 -14.55 11.72
N GLY A 43 5.33 -13.38 11.13
CA GLY A 43 4.71 -12.23 11.76
C GLY A 43 3.19 -12.16 11.59
N ASN A 44 2.53 -11.41 12.47
CA ASN A 44 1.15 -11.02 12.25
C ASN A 44 1.12 -9.83 11.28
N LEU A 45 0.24 -9.90 10.27
CA LEU A 45 -0.03 -8.78 9.37
C LEU A 45 -0.48 -7.55 10.17
N GLN A 46 0.23 -6.44 9.97
CA GLN A 46 -0.12 -5.13 10.52
C GLN A 46 -0.46 -4.17 9.39
N GLY A 47 -1.25 -3.14 9.70
CA GLY A 47 -1.75 -2.22 8.69
C GLY A 47 -1.64 -0.77 9.12
N THR A 48 -1.14 0.08 8.23
CA THR A 48 -0.98 1.52 8.48
C THR A 48 -1.56 2.31 7.30
N LYS A 49 -2.34 3.32 7.63
CA LYS A 49 -2.92 4.25 6.64
C LYS A 49 -2.02 5.47 6.50
N TYR A 50 -1.73 5.89 5.27
CA TYR A 50 -0.80 7.02 5.02
C TYR A 50 -1.41 8.22 4.31
N TYR A 51 -2.59 8.07 3.68
CA TYR A 51 -3.15 9.17 2.90
C TYR A 51 -3.80 10.27 3.75
N SER A 52 -4.37 9.88 4.90
CA SER A 52 -5.15 10.74 5.78
C SER A 52 -5.15 10.18 7.20
N ASN A 53 -5.78 10.89 8.15
CA ASN A 53 -5.66 10.59 9.57
C ASN A 53 -6.54 9.41 9.99
N ASP A 54 -6.14 8.79 11.11
CA ASP A 54 -6.97 7.83 11.81
C ASP A 54 -8.08 8.52 12.60
N ILE A 55 -9.26 7.91 12.62
CA ILE A 55 -10.33 8.35 13.52
C ILE A 55 -10.13 7.67 14.86
N TRP A 56 -9.68 8.42 15.88
CA TRP A 56 -9.44 7.87 17.20
C TRP A 56 -10.63 7.98 18.14
N LYS A 57 -10.68 7.07 19.13
CA LYS A 57 -11.60 7.16 20.26
C LYS A 57 -11.02 8.06 21.34
N PRO A 58 -11.69 9.15 21.74
CA PRO A 58 -11.15 10.07 22.74
C PRO A 58 -11.30 9.53 24.17
N ARG A 59 -12.22 8.57 24.40
CA ARG A 59 -12.52 7.98 25.71
C ARG A 59 -13.02 6.55 25.52
N LYS A 60 -12.91 5.71 26.56
CA LYS A 60 -13.30 4.29 26.55
C LYS A 60 -14.75 4.04 26.07
N ASP A 61 -15.66 4.97 26.38
CA ASP A 61 -17.10 4.83 26.14
C ASP A 61 -17.61 5.71 24.97
N ALA A 62 -16.71 6.38 24.24
CA ALA A 62 -17.06 7.21 23.10
C ALA A 62 -17.05 6.42 21.78
N TYR A 63 -17.96 6.77 20.87
CA TYR A 63 -18.04 6.14 19.55
C TYR A 63 -16.80 6.47 18.71
N LEU A 64 -16.54 7.74 18.36
CA LEU A 64 -15.32 8.26 17.70
C LEU A 64 -15.23 9.79 17.91
N ASN A 65 -14.04 10.40 17.89
CA ASN A 65 -13.89 11.87 17.89
C ASN A 65 -14.08 12.41 16.47
N MET A 66 -14.81 13.52 16.32
CA MET A 66 -15.04 14.16 15.02
C MET A 66 -14.75 15.67 15.10
N PRO A 67 -13.48 16.09 15.18
CA PRO A 67 -13.13 17.50 15.23
C PRO A 67 -13.43 18.21 13.89
N ASP A 68 -13.56 19.53 13.94
CA ASP A 68 -13.63 20.35 12.73
C ASP A 68 -12.36 20.17 11.88
N GLY A 69 -12.50 20.21 10.56
CA GLY A 69 -11.38 20.10 9.62
C GLY A 69 -10.99 18.67 9.22
N MET A 70 -11.73 17.64 9.65
CA MET A 70 -11.57 16.28 9.14
C MET A 70 -11.74 16.21 7.62
N TRP A 71 -10.99 15.31 6.99
CA TRP A 71 -11.11 15.05 5.57
C TRP A 71 -12.08 13.91 5.32
N ALA A 72 -12.79 13.96 4.18
CA ALA A 72 -13.58 12.81 3.72
C ALA A 72 -12.72 11.53 3.62
N TRP A 73 -11.43 11.70 3.28
CA TRP A 73 -10.44 10.63 3.26
C TRP A 73 -10.21 9.97 4.63
N ASP A 74 -10.49 10.63 5.75
CA ASP A 74 -10.32 10.03 7.08
C ASP A 74 -11.20 8.77 7.23
N PHE A 75 -12.31 8.69 6.48
CA PHE A 75 -13.24 7.56 6.44
C PHE A 75 -12.89 6.49 5.37
N LEU A 76 -11.91 6.76 4.50
CA LEU A 76 -11.52 5.89 3.38
C LEU A 76 -10.10 5.38 3.59
N TYR A 77 -9.97 4.22 4.22
CA TYR A 77 -8.69 3.69 4.70
C TYR A 77 -7.77 3.21 3.58
N SER A 78 -8.33 2.70 2.50
CA SER A 78 -7.58 1.95 1.50
C SER A 78 -6.93 2.79 0.41
N TYR A 79 -7.04 4.13 0.44
CA TYR A 79 -6.53 4.97 -0.64
C TYR A 79 -5.01 4.81 -0.81
N VAL A 80 -4.25 4.98 0.29
CA VAL A 80 -2.87 4.51 0.43
C VAL A 80 -2.72 3.77 1.76
N PHE A 81 -2.41 2.49 1.69
CA PHE A 81 -2.39 1.58 2.84
C PHE A 81 -1.19 0.64 2.79
N GLU A 82 -0.42 0.57 3.87
CA GLU A 82 0.66 -0.39 4.06
C GLU A 82 0.13 -1.65 4.73
N TYR A 83 0.57 -2.79 4.22
CA TYR A 83 0.51 -4.07 4.87
C TYR A 83 1.92 -4.49 5.27
N TYR A 84 2.23 -4.41 6.56
CA TYR A 84 3.50 -4.85 7.10
C TYR A 84 3.46 -6.35 7.35
N LEU A 85 4.33 -7.08 6.63
CA LEU A 85 4.30 -8.54 6.57
C LEU A 85 5.14 -9.20 7.68
N GLY A 86 6.07 -8.45 8.27
CA GLY A 86 6.92 -8.93 9.36
C GLY A 86 8.41 -8.79 9.08
N GLU A 87 9.18 -9.40 9.98
CA GLU A 87 10.64 -9.41 9.96
C GLU A 87 11.16 -10.84 9.95
N LEU A 88 12.30 -11.06 9.29
CA LEU A 88 13.03 -12.32 9.31
C LEU A 88 14.50 -12.06 9.65
N ALA A 89 15.05 -12.83 10.59
CA ALA A 89 16.48 -12.84 10.87
C ALA A 89 17.16 -13.83 9.92
N LEU A 90 18.24 -13.40 9.26
CA LEU A 90 19.04 -14.23 8.37
C LEU A 90 20.20 -14.89 9.14
N ASP A 91 20.76 -15.97 8.57
CA ASP A 91 21.82 -16.76 9.20
C ASP A 91 23.12 -15.96 9.47
N ASP A 92 23.39 -14.93 8.67
CA ASP A 92 24.53 -14.03 8.85
C ASP A 92 24.33 -13.01 9.99
N GLY A 93 23.12 -12.99 10.58
CA GLY A 93 22.70 -12.11 11.65
C GLY A 93 22.23 -10.73 11.20
N SER A 94 22.06 -10.50 9.89
CA SER A 94 21.25 -9.40 9.37
C SER A 94 19.75 -9.70 9.56
N ASN A 95 18.92 -8.67 9.46
CA ASN A 95 17.48 -8.80 9.49
C ASN A 95 16.89 -8.20 8.23
N ILE A 96 15.76 -8.76 7.79
CA ILE A 96 14.93 -8.19 6.74
C ILE A 96 13.54 -7.84 7.25
N ALA A 97 12.95 -6.79 6.69
CA ALA A 97 11.56 -6.41 6.93
C ALA A 97 10.86 -6.19 5.59
N ILE A 98 9.60 -6.60 5.46
CA ILE A 98 8.84 -6.51 4.21
C ILE A 98 7.48 -5.86 4.43
N SER A 99 7.10 -4.98 3.50
CA SER A 99 5.76 -4.42 3.39
C SER A 99 5.27 -4.38 1.96
N ILE A 100 3.95 -4.36 1.83
CA ILE A 100 3.25 -4.09 0.58
C ILE A 100 2.45 -2.82 0.79
N ILE A 101 2.73 -1.79 -0.02
CA ILE A 101 1.98 -0.54 -0.01
C ILE A 101 0.99 -0.58 -1.17
N GLN A 102 -0.30 -0.54 -0.86
CA GLN A 102 -1.37 -0.41 -1.82
C GLN A 102 -1.61 1.06 -2.14
N TYR A 103 -1.58 1.40 -3.42
CA TYR A 103 -2.12 2.64 -3.98
C TYR A 103 -3.38 2.26 -4.76
N SER A 104 -4.55 2.60 -4.22
CA SER A 104 -5.82 2.34 -4.91
C SER A 104 -6.02 3.24 -6.12
N ASP A 105 -5.43 4.43 -6.09
CA ASP A 105 -5.48 5.43 -7.13
C ASP A 105 -4.22 6.29 -7.05
N THR A 106 -3.47 6.39 -8.15
CA THR A 106 -2.26 7.21 -8.23
C THR A 106 -2.51 8.65 -8.67
N GLY A 107 -3.75 9.05 -9.00
CA GLY A 107 -4.06 10.33 -9.64
C GLY A 107 -3.59 11.56 -8.88
N TYR A 108 -3.58 11.50 -7.54
CA TYR A 108 -2.98 12.55 -6.71
C TYR A 108 -1.47 12.71 -6.93
N PHE A 109 -0.76 11.60 -7.18
CA PHE A 109 0.68 11.53 -7.31
C PHE A 109 1.17 11.86 -8.72
N GLU A 110 0.34 11.67 -9.74
CA GLU A 110 0.70 11.99 -11.13
C GLU A 110 0.70 13.50 -11.41
N ASN A 111 -0.13 14.27 -10.71
CA ASN A 111 -0.18 15.72 -10.91
C ASN A 111 0.83 16.45 -10.03
N SER A 112 1.32 17.60 -10.50
CA SER A 112 2.17 18.53 -9.73
C SER A 112 1.43 19.25 -8.60
N GLY A 113 0.09 19.18 -8.56
CA GLY A 113 -0.74 19.75 -7.51
C GLY A 113 -0.46 19.15 -6.11
N ASN A 114 -0.76 19.93 -5.07
CA ASN A 114 -0.44 19.57 -3.68
C ASN A 114 -1.68 19.35 -2.79
N SER A 115 -2.90 19.47 -3.33
CA SER A 115 -4.11 19.35 -2.51
C SER A 115 -4.67 17.94 -2.54
N ARG A 116 -4.50 17.20 -1.43
CA ARG A 116 -5.12 15.87 -1.25
C ARG A 116 -6.64 15.92 -1.22
N VAL A 117 -7.24 17.05 -0.84
CA VAL A 117 -8.70 17.17 -0.65
C VAL A 117 -9.44 17.69 -1.88
N ASN A 118 -8.72 18.28 -2.85
CA ASN A 118 -9.33 18.74 -4.09
C ASN A 118 -9.20 17.67 -5.17
N ILE A 119 -10.08 16.68 -5.14
CA ILE A 119 -10.04 15.50 -6.02
C ILE A 119 -10.12 15.85 -7.51
N ASN A 120 -10.70 17.01 -7.85
CA ASN A 120 -10.77 17.48 -9.24
C ASN A 120 -9.40 17.92 -9.80
N THR A 121 -8.36 17.94 -8.96
CA THR A 121 -6.99 18.22 -9.37
C THR A 121 -6.16 16.95 -9.58
N PHE A 122 -6.75 15.77 -9.35
CA PHE A 122 -6.06 14.52 -9.63
C PHE A 122 -5.98 14.34 -11.16
N ALA A 123 -5.02 13.54 -11.62
CA ALA A 123 -5.05 13.07 -13.00
C ALA A 123 -6.37 12.34 -13.28
N SER A 124 -6.77 12.24 -14.56
CA SER A 124 -8.02 11.55 -14.89
C SER A 124 -7.94 10.07 -14.50
N GLU A 125 -9.09 9.42 -14.36
CA GLU A 125 -9.18 8.00 -14.03
C GLU A 125 -8.44 7.12 -15.05
N GLU A 126 -8.36 7.54 -16.32
CA GLU A 126 -7.63 6.83 -17.38
C GLU A 126 -6.10 7.06 -17.35
N GLU A 127 -5.66 8.19 -16.82
CA GLU A 127 -4.22 8.52 -16.66
C GLU A 127 -3.66 8.03 -15.31
N SER A 128 -4.56 7.71 -14.38
CA SER A 128 -4.25 7.17 -13.07
C SER A 128 -4.21 5.64 -13.10
N GLY A 129 -3.63 5.03 -12.08
CA GLY A 129 -3.66 3.57 -11.94
C GLY A 129 -3.79 3.10 -10.51
N SER A 130 -3.89 1.79 -10.35
CA SER A 130 -3.83 1.13 -9.05
C SER A 130 -2.63 0.19 -9.02
N LYS A 131 -1.82 0.27 -7.96
CA LYS A 131 -0.58 -0.50 -7.88
C LYS A 131 -0.25 -0.95 -6.47
N LEU A 132 0.61 -1.97 -6.39
CA LEU A 132 1.29 -2.39 -5.18
C LEU A 132 2.76 -2.03 -5.27
N LEU A 133 3.31 -1.45 -4.21
CA LEU A 133 4.73 -1.24 -4.04
C LEU A 133 5.23 -2.18 -2.95
N PHE A 134 6.04 -3.15 -3.33
CA PHE A 134 6.76 -4.00 -2.40
C PHE A 134 7.97 -3.22 -1.90
N LEU A 135 8.06 -3.09 -0.58
CA LEU A 135 9.18 -2.52 0.13
C LEU A 135 9.84 -3.62 0.93
N ILE A 136 11.14 -3.81 0.71
CA ILE A 136 11.99 -4.64 1.56
C ILE A 136 13.15 -3.80 2.07
N GLU A 137 13.56 -4.03 3.31
CA GLU A 137 14.79 -3.49 3.87
C GLU A 137 15.63 -4.61 4.43
N MET A 138 16.92 -4.61 4.14
CA MET A 138 17.94 -5.38 4.84
C MET A 138 18.73 -4.45 5.76
N ALA A 139 18.70 -4.76 7.05
CA ALA A 139 19.51 -4.13 8.07
C ALA A 139 20.63 -5.09 8.53
N PRO A 140 21.91 -4.70 8.37
CA PRO A 140 23.02 -5.50 8.86
C PRO A 140 22.96 -5.72 10.37
N LYS A 141 23.65 -6.77 10.83
CA LYS A 141 23.77 -7.09 12.26
C LYS A 141 24.11 -5.88 13.12
N LYS A 142 23.33 -5.65 14.19
CA LYS A 142 23.46 -4.54 15.15
C LYS A 142 23.24 -3.14 14.55
N LYS A 143 22.55 -3.02 13.41
CA LYS A 143 22.06 -1.73 12.91
C LYS A 143 20.55 -1.62 13.12
N ASP A 144 20.13 -0.40 13.40
CA ASP A 144 18.72 -0.05 13.44
C ASP A 144 18.19 0.08 12.01
N TRP A 145 16.90 -0.23 11.85
CA TRP A 145 16.16 0.03 10.63
C TRP A 145 16.19 1.53 10.25
N VAL A 146 16.19 1.81 8.95
CA VAL A 146 15.92 3.13 8.38
C VAL A 146 14.53 3.21 7.76
N TRP A 147 13.68 2.26 8.12
CA TRP A 147 12.30 2.05 7.71
C TRP A 147 11.45 3.31 7.88
N ASP A 148 11.28 4.04 6.78
CA ASP A 148 10.56 5.32 6.73
C ASP A 148 9.54 5.27 5.60
N VAL A 149 8.45 4.55 5.87
CA VAL A 149 7.38 4.30 4.88
C VAL A 149 6.67 5.59 4.54
N GLU A 150 6.51 6.51 5.49
CA GLU A 150 5.86 7.79 5.25
C GLU A 150 6.60 8.63 4.19
N ASP A 151 7.93 8.68 4.23
CA ASP A 151 8.73 9.34 3.19
C ASP A 151 8.54 8.65 1.81
N ILE A 152 8.55 7.32 1.79
CA ILE A 152 8.39 6.52 0.57
C ILE A 152 7.01 6.75 -0.08
N VAL A 153 5.94 6.69 0.71
CA VAL A 153 4.57 6.83 0.19
C VAL A 153 4.23 8.25 -0.26
N ASN A 154 4.88 9.25 0.33
CA ASN A 154 4.70 10.64 -0.04
C ASN A 154 5.60 11.08 -1.20
N ASN A 155 6.61 10.28 -1.55
CA ASN A 155 7.46 10.53 -2.69
C ASN A 155 6.70 10.24 -3.99
N LYS A 156 6.39 11.29 -4.76
CA LYS A 156 5.67 11.19 -6.04
C LYS A 156 6.38 10.33 -7.08
N GLU A 157 7.72 10.26 -7.04
CA GLU A 157 8.46 9.36 -7.91
C GLU A 157 8.10 7.90 -7.62
N TYR A 158 8.13 7.48 -6.36
CA TYR A 158 7.83 6.10 -5.97
C TYR A 158 6.34 5.78 -5.96
N ALA A 159 5.48 6.79 -5.79
CA ALA A 159 4.03 6.64 -5.80
C ALA A 159 3.42 6.68 -7.21
N SER A 160 4.11 7.25 -8.21
CA SER A 160 3.63 7.30 -9.59
C SER A 160 3.42 5.89 -10.18
N ILE A 161 2.42 5.75 -11.04
CA ILE A 161 2.12 4.54 -11.80
C ILE A 161 3.29 4.10 -12.69
N ASN A 162 4.16 5.03 -13.08
CA ASN A 162 5.32 4.74 -13.94
C ASN A 162 6.54 4.23 -13.18
N HIS A 163 6.54 4.27 -11.84
CA HIS A 163 7.62 3.68 -11.07
C HIS A 163 7.66 2.17 -11.26
N THR A 164 8.87 1.63 -11.49
CA THR A 164 9.09 0.19 -11.67
C THR A 164 9.88 -0.38 -10.49
N LYS A 165 11.16 -0.03 -10.37
CA LYS A 165 12.00 -0.51 -9.27
C LYS A 165 13.10 0.48 -8.90
N THR A 166 13.44 0.53 -7.62
CA THR A 166 14.50 1.38 -7.06
C THR A 166 15.24 0.65 -5.95
N VAL A 167 16.56 0.84 -5.86
CA VAL A 167 17.37 0.37 -4.72
C VAL A 167 17.97 1.57 -4.00
N LEU A 168 17.77 1.65 -2.68
CA LEU A 168 18.26 2.73 -1.85
C LEU A 168 19.30 2.19 -0.84
N LYS A 169 20.36 2.96 -0.61
CA LYS A 169 21.38 2.63 0.41
C LYS A 169 21.43 3.77 1.43
N LYS A 170 20.97 3.53 2.66
CA LYS A 170 20.81 4.57 3.69
C LYS A 170 21.34 4.05 5.03
N LYS A 171 22.29 4.77 5.62
CA LYS A 171 23.01 4.38 6.86
C LYS A 171 23.60 2.95 6.84
N GLY A 172 23.86 2.45 5.63
CA GLY A 172 24.34 1.11 5.35
C GLY A 172 23.32 0.00 5.58
N CYS A 173 22.02 0.33 5.59
CA CYS A 173 20.93 -0.58 5.24
C CYS A 173 20.68 -0.49 3.73
N VAL A 174 20.06 -1.52 3.15
CA VAL A 174 19.68 -1.56 1.73
C VAL A 174 18.16 -1.72 1.66
N GLN A 175 17.49 -0.85 0.91
CA GLN A 175 16.05 -0.96 0.66
C GLN A 175 15.80 -1.25 -0.81
N GLY A 176 14.84 -2.15 -1.08
CA GLY A 176 14.32 -2.45 -2.41
C GLY A 176 12.88 -1.98 -2.51
N LEU A 177 12.59 -1.21 -3.55
CA LEU A 177 11.27 -0.75 -3.94
C LEU A 177 10.91 -1.42 -5.27
N TYR A 178 9.82 -2.17 -5.33
CA TYR A 178 9.36 -2.81 -6.58
C TYR A 178 7.86 -2.63 -6.75
N SER A 179 7.46 -1.97 -7.83
CA SER A 179 6.06 -1.66 -8.16
C SER A 179 5.49 -2.66 -9.16
N PHE A 180 4.25 -3.05 -8.89
CA PHE A 180 3.44 -3.89 -9.76
C PHE A 180 2.05 -3.27 -9.91
N HIS A 181 1.55 -3.23 -11.13
CA HIS A 181 0.15 -2.99 -11.41
C HIS A 181 -0.73 -4.04 -10.70
N ILE A 182 -1.84 -3.65 -10.07
CA ILE A 182 -2.69 -4.59 -9.30
C ILE A 182 -3.25 -5.72 -10.19
N GLU A 183 -3.42 -5.47 -11.49
CA GLU A 183 -3.88 -6.46 -12.47
C GLU A 183 -2.95 -7.69 -12.58
N ARG A 184 -1.69 -7.56 -12.16
CA ARG A 184 -0.73 -8.68 -12.09
C ARG A 184 -1.06 -9.72 -11.03
N PHE A 185 -2.02 -9.43 -10.14
CA PHE A 185 -2.44 -10.30 -9.05
C PHE A 185 -3.89 -10.79 -9.25
N ILE A 186 -4.28 -11.02 -10.52
CA ILE A 186 -5.64 -11.42 -10.87
C ILE A 186 -5.97 -12.83 -10.37
N ASP A 187 -4.98 -13.71 -10.36
CA ASP A 187 -5.07 -15.11 -9.95
C ASP A 187 -3.79 -15.59 -9.24
N GLU A 188 -3.82 -16.84 -8.80
CA GLU A 188 -2.72 -17.46 -8.05
C GLU A 188 -1.44 -17.57 -8.88
N ASN A 189 -1.52 -18.00 -10.14
CA ASN A 189 -0.34 -18.19 -10.99
C ASN A 189 0.38 -16.88 -11.26
N SER A 190 -0.37 -15.85 -11.68
CA SER A 190 0.18 -14.51 -11.92
C SER A 190 0.74 -13.86 -10.65
N THR A 191 0.12 -14.14 -9.49
CA THR A 191 0.66 -13.71 -8.18
C THR A 191 1.99 -14.39 -7.86
N LEU A 192 2.11 -15.70 -8.10
CA LEU A 192 3.35 -16.44 -7.88
C LEU A 192 4.47 -15.97 -8.83
N GLU A 193 4.14 -15.67 -10.09
CA GLU A 193 5.08 -15.09 -11.06
C GLU A 193 5.59 -13.72 -10.59
N ALA A 194 4.68 -12.83 -10.17
CA ALA A 194 5.06 -11.51 -9.65
C ALA A 194 5.90 -11.62 -8.36
N LEU A 195 5.59 -12.57 -7.50
CA LEU A 195 6.37 -12.82 -6.29
C LEU A 195 7.77 -13.33 -6.63
N GLN A 196 7.90 -14.28 -7.56
CA GLN A 196 9.21 -14.75 -8.03
C GLN A 196 10.04 -13.61 -8.64
N GLU A 197 9.45 -12.75 -9.47
CA GLU A 197 10.13 -11.56 -10.01
C GLU A 197 10.66 -10.64 -8.91
N PHE A 198 9.90 -10.45 -7.83
CA PHE A 198 10.33 -9.67 -6.68
C PHE A 198 11.49 -10.34 -5.92
N LEU A 199 11.44 -11.66 -5.73
CA LEU A 199 12.51 -12.41 -5.08
C LEU A 199 13.81 -12.39 -5.89
N ASP A 200 13.70 -12.57 -7.21
CA ASP A 200 14.83 -12.48 -8.13
C ASP A 200 15.46 -11.08 -8.06
N PHE A 201 14.63 -10.02 -8.05
CA PHE A 201 15.11 -8.65 -7.83
C PHE A 201 15.87 -8.48 -6.50
N CYS A 202 15.36 -9.06 -5.41
CA CYS A 202 16.02 -8.98 -4.10
C CYS A 202 17.40 -9.65 -4.13
N LYS A 203 17.49 -10.81 -4.78
CA LYS A 203 18.73 -11.57 -4.94
C LYS A 203 19.73 -10.85 -5.83
N GLU A 204 19.31 -10.36 -6.99
CA GLU A 204 20.16 -9.65 -7.96
C GLU A 204 20.79 -8.36 -7.38
N ASN A 205 20.18 -7.78 -6.34
CA ASN A 205 20.61 -6.52 -5.74
C ASN A 205 21.23 -6.68 -4.35
N ASP A 206 21.62 -7.91 -3.97
CA ASP A 206 22.23 -8.24 -2.68
C ASP A 206 21.41 -7.77 -1.46
N ILE A 207 20.07 -7.83 -1.57
CA ILE A 207 19.16 -7.43 -0.49
C ILE A 207 18.90 -8.63 0.41
N ALA A 208 18.38 -9.72 -0.17
CA ALA A 208 18.04 -10.94 0.53
C ALA A 208 17.93 -12.11 -0.45
N GLU A 209 18.34 -13.31 -0.03
CA GLU A 209 18.04 -14.56 -0.72
C GLU A 209 16.85 -15.22 -0.02
N LEU A 210 15.65 -15.02 -0.58
CA LEU A 210 14.40 -15.56 -0.06
C LEU A 210 13.81 -16.54 -1.07
N GLU A 211 13.09 -17.53 -0.57
CA GLU A 211 12.39 -18.53 -1.37
C GLU A 211 10.93 -18.63 -0.92
N MET A 212 10.03 -18.98 -1.85
CA MET A 212 8.64 -19.25 -1.51
C MET A 212 8.49 -20.65 -0.91
N VAL A 213 7.57 -20.80 0.06
CA VAL A 213 7.18 -22.09 0.65
C VAL A 213 6.01 -22.79 -0.02
#